data_AF-X1ANQ4-F1
#
_entry.id   AF-X1ANQ4-F1
#
_cell.length_a   1.000
_cell.length_b   1.000
_cell.length_c   1.000
_cell.angle_alpha   90.00
_cell.angle_beta   90.00
_cell.angle_gamma   90.00
#
_symmetry.space_group_name_H-M   'P 1'
#
loop_
_entity.id
_entity.type
_entity.pdbx_description
1 polymer ?
#
loop_
_entity_poly.entity_id
_entity_poly.type
_entity_poly.pdbx_seq_one_letter_code
_entity_poly.pdbx_strand_id
1 'polypeptide(L)'
;MNEKKISESVKNPIYEENKNLLDAVFDQSNIMIAHMDTQFNFLRVSKAYAEADKKNTDFFMGENHFDLYPNEENEKIFRNVIE
;
A
#
# COMPACT_ATOMS: atom_id res chain seq x y z
N MET A 1 -5.68 34.86 9.86
CA MET A 1 -5.69 35.11 8.40
C MET A 1 -4.27 35.51 8.01
N ASN A 2 -3.39 34.67 7.47
CA ASN A 2 -3.59 33.69 6.40
C ASN A 2 -2.67 32.46 6.59
N GLU A 3 -3.30 31.31 6.83
CA GLU A 3 -2.71 29.96 6.73
C GLU A 3 -2.57 29.50 5.26
N LYS A 4 -2.85 30.39 4.31
CA LYS A 4 -3.02 30.07 2.89
C LYS A 4 -1.72 30.08 2.07
N LYS A 5 -0.56 29.92 2.71
CA LYS A 5 0.76 29.99 2.05
C LYS A 5 1.55 28.67 2.04
N ILE A 6 0.96 27.57 2.49
CA ILE A 6 1.63 26.26 2.55
C ILE A 6 1.13 25.28 1.46
N SER A 7 0.07 25.60 0.71
CA SER A 7 -0.56 24.63 -0.22
C SER A 7 -0.07 24.68 -1.68
N GLU A 8 0.97 25.44 -2.01
CA GLU A 8 1.62 25.33 -3.32
C GLU A 8 2.92 24.55 -3.17
N SER A 9 2.80 23.25 -2.84
CA SER A 9 3.94 22.34 -2.90
C SER A 9 4.34 22.18 -4.37
N VAL A 10 5.57 22.57 -4.68
CA VAL A 10 6.27 22.36 -5.95
C VAL A 10 5.89 21.01 -6.57
N LYS A 11 5.22 21.01 -7.73
CA LYS A 11 5.07 19.81 -8.56
C LYS A 11 6.46 19.36 -8.99
N ASN A 12 7.04 18.41 -8.26
CA ASN A 12 8.32 17.82 -8.63
C ASN A 12 8.05 16.80 -9.74
N PRO A 13 8.51 17.03 -10.99
CA PRO A 13 8.22 16.13 -12.10
C PRO A 13 8.75 14.70 -11.86
N ILE A 14 9.85 14.55 -11.11
CA ILE A 14 10.39 13.24 -10.73
C ILE A 14 9.42 12.50 -9.80
N TYR A 15 8.73 13.22 -8.90
CA TYR A 15 7.75 12.61 -8.00
C TYR A 15 6.54 12.06 -8.74
N GLU A 16 6.00 12.83 -9.70
CA GLU A 16 4.87 12.39 -10.52
C GLU A 16 5.23 11.21 -11.43
N GLU A 17 6.44 11.22 -12.01
CA GLU A 17 6.92 10.11 -12.84
C GLU A 17 7.09 8.83 -12.02
N ASN A 18 7.68 8.93 -10.82
CA ASN A 18 7.81 7.80 -9.90
C ASN A 18 6.45 7.26 -9.45
N LYS A 19 5.49 8.15 -9.17
CA LYS A 19 4.13 7.74 -8.81
C LYS A 19 3.45 7.00 -9.96
N ASN A 20 3.51 7.52 -11.18
CA ASN A 20 2.92 6.88 -12.36
C ASN A 20 3.55 5.51 -12.64
N LEU A 21 4.87 5.37 -12.45
CA LEU A 21 5.55 4.08 -12.58
C LEU A 21 5.08 3.09 -11.51
N LEU A 22 4.97 3.55 -10.26
CA LEU A 22 4.45 2.71 -9.17
C LEU A 22 3.00 2.29 -9.43
N ASP A 23 2.17 3.22 -9.93
CA ASP A 23 0.80 2.93 -10.32
C ASP A 23 0.76 1.87 -11.42
N ALA A 24 1.59 2.00 -12.45
CA ALA A 24 1.70 1.00 -13.51
C ALA A 24 2.13 -0.38 -12.99
N VAL A 25 2.99 -0.47 -11.97
CA VAL A 25 3.40 -1.75 -11.37
C VAL A 25 2.25 -2.40 -10.58
N PHE A 26 1.45 -1.62 -9.88
CA PHE A 26 0.30 -2.14 -9.11
C PHE A 26 -0.90 -2.49 -10.02
N ASP A 27 -1.01 -1.81 -11.17
CA ASP A 27 -2.09 -2.00 -12.15
C ASP A 27 -1.75 -3.07 -13.20
N GLN A 28 -0.50 -3.14 -13.65
CA GLN A 28 -0.01 -4.23 -14.48
C GLN A 28 0.48 -5.37 -13.60
N SER A 29 -0.29 -6.46 -13.56
CA SER A 29 0.19 -7.84 -13.66
C SER A 29 -0.60 -8.79 -12.78
N ASN A 30 -0.57 -10.08 -13.15
CA ASN A 30 -1.01 -11.23 -12.37
C ASN A 30 -0.21 -11.44 -11.06
N ILE A 31 0.58 -10.45 -10.61
CA ILE A 31 1.40 -10.50 -9.41
C ILE A 31 0.61 -9.87 -8.26
N MET A 32 0.48 -10.62 -7.18
CA MET A 32 -0.17 -10.15 -5.96
C MET A 32 0.84 -9.38 -5.11
N ILE A 33 0.61 -8.09 -4.91
CA ILE A 33 1.50 -7.19 -4.15
C ILE A 33 0.69 -6.56 -3.02
N ALA A 34 1.24 -6.57 -1.81
CA ALA A 34 0.74 -5.83 -0.66
C ALA A 34 1.85 -4.94 -0.11
N HIS A 35 1.61 -3.63 -0.08
CA HIS A 35 2.47 -2.64 0.55
C HIS A 35 1.86 -2.22 1.88
N MET A 36 2.62 -2.37 2.96
CA MET A 36 2.17 -2.17 4.33
C MET A 36 3.14 -1.27 5.09
N ASP A 37 2.66 -0.66 6.18
CA ASP A 37 3.53 -0.03 7.16
C ASP A 37 4.20 -1.07 8.09
N THR A 38 5.07 -0.62 8.98
CA THR A 38 5.78 -1.50 9.94
C THR A 38 4.88 -2.07 11.04
N GLN A 39 3.62 -1.65 11.13
CA GLN A 39 2.60 -2.25 11.98
C GLN A 39 1.71 -3.23 11.20
N PHE A 40 2.04 -3.50 9.93
CA PHE A 40 1.32 -4.39 9.01
C PHE A 40 -0.06 -3.89 8.59
N ASN A 41 -0.31 -2.59 8.68
CA ASN A 41 -1.50 -1.99 8.08
C ASN A 41 -1.27 -1.82 6.58
N PHE A 42 -2.25 -2.20 5.76
CA PHE A 42 -2.16 -2.05 4.31
C PHE A 42 -2.20 -0.56 3.92
N LEU A 43 -1.16 -0.13 3.22
CA LEU A 43 -1.11 1.18 2.57
C LEU A 43 -1.66 1.09 1.14
N ARG A 44 -1.41 -0.04 0.46
CA ARG A 44 -1.88 -0.31 -0.91
C ARG A 44 -1.78 -1.81 -1.22
N VAL A 45 -2.69 -2.31 -2.06
CA VAL A 45 -2.58 -3.64 -2.67
C VAL A 45 -2.70 -3.54 -4.20
N SER A 46 -2.12 -4.50 -4.93
CA SER A 46 -2.33 -4.60 -6.39
C SER A 46 -3.73 -5.11 -6.71
N LYS A 47 -4.20 -4.88 -7.93
CA LYS A 47 -5.51 -5.38 -8.38
C LYS A 47 -5.60 -6.91 -8.27
N ALA A 48 -4.54 -7.62 -8.67
CA ALA A 48 -4.49 -9.08 -8.59
C ALA A 48 -4.57 -9.61 -7.14
N TYR A 49 -3.99 -8.91 -6.17
CA TYR A 49 -4.11 -9.25 -4.75
C TYR A 49 -5.57 -9.16 -4.29
N ALA A 50 -6.24 -8.03 -4.60
CA ALA A 50 -7.62 -7.82 -4.22
C ALA A 50 -8.58 -8.80 -4.92
N GLU A 51 -8.36 -9.09 -6.20
CA GLU A 51 -9.16 -10.04 -6.97
C GLU A 51 -9.06 -11.48 -6.44
N ALA A 52 -7.89 -11.89 -5.94
CA ALA A 52 -7.70 -13.22 -5.35
C ALA A 52 -8.62 -13.44 -4.13
N ASP A 53 -8.88 -12.38 -3.35
CA ASP A 53 -9.83 -12.40 -2.23
C ASP A 53 -11.24 -11.91 -2.59
N LYS A 54 -11.50 -11.65 -3.89
CA LYS A 54 -12.77 -11.12 -4.42
C LYS A 54 -13.19 -9.81 -3.74
N LYS A 55 -12.22 -8.95 -3.44
CA LYS A 55 -12.39 -7.62 -2.85
C LYS A 55 -11.96 -6.52 -3.82
N ASN A 56 -12.28 -5.27 -3.48
CA ASN A 56 -11.71 -4.09 -4.13
C ASN A 56 -10.43 -3.68 -3.37
N THR A 57 -9.48 -3.04 -4.04
CA THR A 57 -8.25 -2.51 -3.43
C THR A 57 -8.55 -1.57 -2.25
N ASP A 58 -9.63 -0.80 -2.32
CA ASP A 58 -10.05 0.14 -1.26
C ASP A 58 -10.46 -0.55 0.05
N PHE A 59 -10.87 -1.82 -0.02
CA PHE A 59 -11.24 -2.60 1.18
C PHE A 59 -10.06 -2.76 2.15
N PHE A 60 -8.83 -2.80 1.62
CA PHE A 60 -7.65 -3.07 2.42
C PHE A 60 -7.09 -1.81 3.07
N MET A 61 -7.35 -0.62 2.52
CA MET A 61 -6.68 0.60 2.96
C MET A 61 -6.90 0.87 4.46
N GLY A 62 -5.81 0.84 5.23
CA GLY A 62 -5.82 1.07 6.68
C GLY A 62 -6.15 -0.16 7.54
N GLU A 63 -6.61 -1.27 6.95
CA GLU A 63 -6.83 -2.52 7.67
C GLU A 63 -5.49 -3.18 8.03
N ASN A 64 -5.47 -3.95 9.12
CA ASN A 64 -4.29 -4.72 9.51
C ASN A 64 -4.29 -6.10 8.83
N HIS A 65 -3.14 -6.51 8.27
CA HIS A 65 -3.00 -7.81 7.61
C HIS A 65 -3.33 -8.99 8.54
N PHE A 66 -2.88 -8.95 9.79
CA PHE A 66 -3.05 -10.07 10.73
C PHE A 66 -4.39 -10.05 11.46
N ASP A 67 -5.11 -8.91 11.46
CA ASP A 67 -6.52 -8.88 11.88
C ASP A 67 -7.42 -9.54 10.81
N LEU A 68 -7.16 -9.28 9.53
CA LEU A 68 -7.89 -9.88 8.42
C LEU A 68 -7.54 -11.36 8.20
N TYR A 69 -6.25 -11.70 8.30
CA TYR A 69 -5.72 -13.04 8.05
C TYR A 69 -4.82 -13.52 9.20
N PRO A 70 -5.40 -13.90 10.36
CA PRO A 70 -4.63 -14.34 11.52
C PRO A 70 -3.78 -15.58 11.22
N ASN A 71 -2.47 -15.48 11.40
CA ASN A 71 -1.52 -16.59 11.24
C ASN A 71 -0.23 -16.34 12.03
N GLU A 72 -0.09 -16.99 13.19
CA GLU A 72 1.04 -16.77 14.11
C GLU A 72 2.42 -17.12 13.52
N GLU A 73 2.52 -18.14 12.68
CA GLU A 73 3.78 -18.52 12.05
C GLU A 73 4.20 -17.48 11.01
N ASN A 74 3.23 -17.04 10.20
CA ASN A 74 3.47 -16.05 9.16
C ASN A 74 3.78 -14.67 9.78
N GLU A 75 3.11 -14.31 10.87
CA GLU A 75 3.38 -13.07 11.60
C GLU A 75 4.81 -13.01 12.15
N LYS A 76 5.33 -14.13 12.67
CA LYS A 76 6.74 -14.20 13.12
C LYS A 76 7.70 -13.94 11.96
N ILE A 77 7.44 -14.51 10.78
CA ILE A 77 8.27 -14.26 9.58
C ILE A 77 8.26 -12.78 9.22
N PHE A 78 7.09 -12.14 9.22
CA PHE A 78 6.95 -10.72 8.88
C PHE A 78 7.64 -9.81 9.91
N ARG A 79 7.51 -10.12 11.22
CA ARG A 79 8.20 -9.37 12.28
C ARG A 79 9.72 -9.43 12.14
N ASN A 80 10.27 -10.58 11.76
CA ASN A 80 11.72 -10.71 11.50
C ASN A 80 12.22 -9.87 10.31
N VAL A 81 11.34 -9.43 9.39
CA VAL A 81 11.74 -8.60 8.23
C VAL A 81 11.89 -7.12 8.60
N ILE A 82 11.20 -6.67 9.65
CA ILE A 82 11.21 -5.26 10.08
C ILE A 82 12.18 -4.98 11.23
N GLU A 83 12.75 -6.03 11.84
CA GLU A 83 13.83 -5.97 12.84
C GLU A 83 15.21 -5.71 12.18
#